data_AF-A0A2N5A2H2-F1
#
_entry.id   AF-A0A2N5A2H2-F1
#
_cell.length_a   1.000
_cell.length_b   1.000
_cell.length_c   1.000
_cell.angle_alpha   90.00
_cell.angle_beta   90.00
_cell.angle_gamma   90.00
#
_symmetry.space_group_name_H-M   'P 1'
#
loop_
_entity.id
_entity.type
_entity.pdbx_description
1 polymer ?
#
loop_
_entity_poly.entity_id
_entity_poly.type
_entity_poly.pdbx_seq_one_letter_code
_entity_poly.pdbx_strand_id
1 'polypeptide(L)'
;TQIAEALEVAATDDSVGVCVISGNPRFFAAGADLNEMAEKDLPATLDDIRPRLWARIDAFTKPLIASVNGYALGAGCELALLCDLIIAGDNARFGLPEITLGIMPGAGGTQRLIRSVGKALASRMVLSGESIDAHQAQQAGLVSDIHPAALTDEYALKLA
;
A
#
# COMPACT_ATOMS: atom_id res chain seq x y z
N THR A 1 -1.87 -10.38 9.76
CA THR A 1 -0.86 -11.46 9.85
C THR A 1 -0.68 -12.17 8.52
N GLN A 2 -1.76 -12.57 7.85
CA GLN A 2 -1.78 -13.37 6.62
C GLN A 2 -0.81 -12.92 5.51
N ILE A 3 -0.70 -11.62 5.20
CA ILE A 3 0.21 -11.13 4.15
C ILE A 3 1.67 -11.46 4.49
N ALA A 4 2.11 -11.21 5.74
CA ALA A 4 3.47 -11.49 6.17
C ALA A 4 3.79 -12.99 6.07
N GLU A 5 2.86 -13.85 6.50
CA GLU A 5 3.02 -15.32 6.43
C GLU A 5 3.10 -15.82 4.99
N ALA A 6 2.23 -15.32 4.10
CA ALA A 6 2.25 -15.68 2.69
C ALA A 6 3.57 -15.28 2.00
N LEU A 7 4.08 -14.07 2.30
CA LEU A 7 5.35 -13.60 1.77
C LEU A 7 6.55 -14.39 2.31
N GLU A 8 6.53 -14.81 3.57
CA GLU A 8 7.59 -15.67 4.12
C GLU A 8 7.63 -17.04 3.46
N VAL A 9 6.47 -17.65 3.21
CA VAL A 9 6.38 -18.90 2.45
C VAL A 9 6.96 -18.69 1.05
N ALA A 10 6.49 -17.66 0.33
CA ALA A 10 6.96 -17.33 -1.00
C ALA A 10 8.45 -17.01 -1.06
N ALA A 11 9.02 -16.39 -0.02
CA ALA A 11 10.45 -16.07 0.04
C ALA A 11 11.32 -17.32 0.03
N THR A 12 10.86 -18.42 0.64
CA THR A 12 11.59 -19.70 0.74
C THR A 12 11.31 -20.68 -0.41
N ASP A 13 10.32 -20.38 -1.25
CA ASP A 13 9.94 -21.22 -2.38
C ASP A 13 10.70 -20.78 -3.65
N ASP A 14 11.71 -21.54 -4.07
CA ASP A 14 12.52 -21.25 -5.26
C ASP A 14 11.72 -21.29 -6.58
N SER A 15 10.50 -21.84 -6.59
CA SER A 15 9.62 -21.79 -7.76
C SER A 15 8.91 -20.45 -7.94
N VAL A 16 8.90 -19.61 -6.89
CA VAL A 16 8.30 -18.27 -6.92
C VAL A 16 9.38 -17.23 -7.22
N GLY A 17 9.27 -16.55 -8.37
CA GLY A 17 10.18 -15.48 -8.75
C GLY A 17 9.73 -14.08 -8.32
N VAL A 18 8.43 -13.81 -8.36
CA VAL A 18 7.80 -12.51 -8.10
C VAL A 18 6.46 -12.75 -7.39
N CYS A 19 6.01 -11.82 -6.54
CA CYS A 19 4.67 -11.85 -5.97
C CYS A 19 3.84 -10.63 -6.38
N VAL A 20 2.59 -10.87 -6.75
CA VAL A 20 1.59 -9.82 -6.99
C VAL A 20 0.67 -9.74 -5.76
N ILE A 21 0.55 -8.55 -5.19
CA ILE A 21 -0.43 -8.24 -4.15
C ILE A 21 -1.62 -7.55 -4.81
N SER A 22 -2.82 -8.06 -4.61
CA SER A 22 -4.06 -7.48 -5.11
C SER A 22 -5.17 -7.49 -4.06
N GLY A 23 -6.16 -6.63 -4.28
CA GLY A 23 -7.39 -6.61 -3.49
C GLY A 23 -8.61 -6.94 -4.35
N ASN A 24 -9.78 -6.46 -3.94
CA ASN A 24 -10.99 -6.61 -4.74
C ASN A 24 -11.17 -5.42 -5.71
N PRO A 25 -12.15 -5.46 -6.64
CA PRO A 25 -12.33 -4.40 -7.65
C PRO A 25 -12.59 -2.99 -7.09
N ARG A 26 -13.05 -2.88 -5.83
CA ARG A 26 -13.41 -1.60 -5.19
C ARG A 26 -12.35 -1.14 -4.19
N PHE A 27 -11.62 -2.07 -3.58
CA PHE A 27 -10.63 -1.78 -2.54
C PHE A 27 -9.43 -2.70 -2.74
N PHE A 28 -8.27 -2.08 -2.99
CA PHE A 28 -7.00 -2.72 -2.77
C PHE A 28 -6.83 -3.00 -1.27
N ALA A 29 -6.85 -1.92 -0.47
CA ALA A 29 -6.86 -1.99 0.98
C ALA A 29 -7.30 -0.63 1.57
N ALA A 30 -8.24 -0.66 2.52
CA ALA A 30 -8.83 0.54 3.12
C ALA A 30 -8.08 1.09 4.34
N GLY A 31 -6.99 0.44 4.76
CA GLY A 31 -6.21 0.83 5.93
C GLY A 31 -6.53 0.00 7.19
N ALA A 32 -6.08 0.49 8.34
CA ALA A 32 -6.32 -0.17 9.62
C ALA A 32 -7.78 -0.02 10.09
N ASP A 33 -8.27 -0.99 10.87
CA ASP A 33 -9.60 -0.90 11.50
C ASP A 33 -9.60 0.19 12.58
N LEU A 34 -10.40 1.23 12.37
CA LEU A 34 -10.49 2.38 13.27
C LEU A 34 -11.15 2.03 14.60
N ASN A 35 -12.06 1.07 14.62
CA ASN A 35 -12.71 0.64 15.85
C ASN A 35 -11.69 -0.07 16.76
N GLU A 36 -10.88 -0.95 16.17
CA GLU A 36 -9.80 -1.62 16.90
C GLU A 36 -8.77 -0.63 17.47
N MET A 37 -8.51 0.47 16.75
CA MET A 37 -7.58 1.50 17.22
C MET A 37 -8.15 2.39 18.32
N ALA A 38 -9.45 2.68 18.29
CA ALA A 38 -10.10 3.53 19.28
C ALA A 38 -10.17 2.89 20.68
N GLU A 39 -10.12 1.56 20.76
CA GLU A 39 -10.21 0.80 22.01
C GLU A 39 -8.86 0.58 22.71
N LYS A 40 -7.74 0.91 22.05
CA LYS A 40 -6.39 0.67 22.59
C LYS A 40 -5.95 1.77 23.56
N ASP A 41 -5.48 1.36 24.71
CA ASP A 41 -4.75 2.20 25.65
C ASP A 41 -3.23 2.18 25.35
N LEU A 42 -2.43 2.88 26.17
CA LEU A 42 -0.99 2.99 25.97
C LEU A 42 -0.28 1.62 26.05
N PRO A 43 -0.50 0.77 27.07
CA PRO A 43 0.04 -0.58 27.10
C PRO A 43 -0.32 -1.40 25.86
N ALA A 44 -1.60 -1.45 25.46
CA ALA A 44 -2.04 -2.21 24.29
C ALA A 44 -1.42 -1.69 22.98
N THR A 45 -1.14 -0.39 22.90
CA THR A 45 -0.45 0.22 21.76
C THR A 45 1.03 -0.18 21.70
N LEU A 46 1.71 -0.27 22.85
CA LEU A 46 3.12 -0.68 22.92
C LEU A 46 3.32 -2.17 22.61
N ASP A 47 2.34 -3.00 22.97
CA ASP A 47 2.33 -4.45 22.70
C ASP A 47 1.78 -4.81 21.30
N ASP A 48 1.49 -3.82 20.47
CA ASP A 48 0.92 -4.03 19.14
C ASP A 48 1.87 -4.83 18.24
N ILE A 49 1.34 -5.87 17.60
CA ILE A 49 2.10 -6.77 16.71
C ILE A 49 2.33 -6.16 15.32
N ARG A 50 1.56 -5.15 14.90
CA ARG A 50 1.59 -4.59 13.54
C ARG A 50 2.99 -4.10 13.14
N PRO A 51 3.76 -3.37 13.97
CA PRO A 51 5.14 -3.00 13.62
C PRO A 51 6.02 -4.22 13.29
N ARG A 52 5.87 -5.34 14.02
CA ARG A 52 6.61 -6.58 13.73
C ARG A 52 6.14 -7.23 12.43
N LEU A 53 4.85 -7.19 12.12
CA LEU A 53 4.32 -7.70 10.85
C LEU A 53 4.82 -6.86 9.66
N TRP A 54 4.84 -5.54 9.78
CA TRP A 54 5.37 -4.66 8.75
C TRP A 54 6.87 -4.88 8.52
N ALA A 55 7.65 -5.06 9.58
CA ALA A 55 9.06 -5.40 9.46
C ALA A 55 9.28 -6.74 8.73
N ARG A 56 8.38 -7.73 8.92
CA ARG A 56 8.43 -9.00 8.18
C ARG A 56 8.09 -8.83 6.71
N ILE A 57 7.09 -8.00 6.37
CA ILE A 57 6.74 -7.68 4.98
C ILE A 57 7.89 -6.94 4.29
N ASP A 58 8.49 -5.95 4.96
CA ASP A 58 9.61 -5.13 4.45
C ASP A 58 10.91 -5.95 4.28
N ALA A 59 11.01 -7.12 4.94
CA ALA A 59 12.14 -8.04 4.81
C ALA A 59 12.01 -9.00 3.62
N PHE A 60 10.92 -8.95 2.86
CA PHE A 60 10.74 -9.79 1.67
C PHE A 60 11.78 -9.44 0.59
N THR A 61 12.45 -10.46 0.03
CA THR A 61 13.66 -10.28 -0.79
C THR A 61 13.45 -10.48 -2.29
N LYS A 62 12.24 -10.83 -2.72
CA LYS A 62 11.90 -11.01 -4.14
C LYS A 62 11.04 -9.81 -4.61
N PRO A 63 10.94 -9.57 -5.93
CA PRO A 63 10.13 -8.46 -6.42
C PRO A 63 8.66 -8.54 -6.00
N LEU A 64 8.09 -7.39 -5.63
CA LEU A 64 6.68 -7.19 -5.30
C LEU A 64 6.01 -6.22 -6.27
N ILE A 65 4.87 -6.65 -6.81
CA ILE A 65 4.02 -5.81 -7.66
C ILE A 65 2.68 -5.61 -6.95
N ALA A 66 2.25 -4.36 -6.78
CA ALA A 66 0.90 -4.05 -6.35
C ALA A 66 -0.02 -3.93 -7.58
N SER A 67 -1.06 -4.76 -7.65
CA SER A 67 -2.18 -4.58 -8.57
C SER A 67 -3.30 -3.84 -7.84
N VAL A 68 -3.41 -2.53 -8.11
CA VAL A 68 -4.26 -1.63 -7.34
C VAL A 68 -5.51 -1.26 -8.13
N ASN A 69 -6.66 -1.73 -7.64
CA ASN A 69 -7.98 -1.32 -8.09
C ASN A 69 -8.73 -0.60 -6.96
N GLY A 70 -9.50 0.41 -7.33
CA GLY A 70 -10.25 1.22 -6.38
C GLY A 70 -9.37 1.84 -5.30
N TYR A 71 -9.75 1.77 -4.03
CA TYR A 71 -9.09 2.52 -2.96
C TYR A 71 -7.90 1.79 -2.34
N ALA A 72 -6.74 2.45 -2.33
CA ALA A 72 -5.58 2.17 -1.48
C ALA A 72 -5.41 3.34 -0.50
N LEU A 73 -5.85 3.17 0.74
CA LEU A 73 -5.92 4.23 1.75
C LEU A 73 -5.16 3.86 3.03
N GLY A 74 -4.50 4.86 3.62
CA GLY A 74 -3.72 4.71 4.85
C GLY A 74 -2.70 3.58 4.74
N ALA A 75 -2.71 2.65 5.70
CA ALA A 75 -1.87 1.44 5.66
C ALA A 75 -2.00 0.62 4.35
N GLY A 76 -3.13 0.70 3.63
CA GLY A 76 -3.27 0.10 2.30
C GLY A 76 -2.49 0.82 1.22
N CYS A 77 -2.44 2.15 1.27
CA CYS A 77 -1.55 2.95 0.43
C CYS A 77 -0.08 2.71 0.79
N GLU A 78 0.22 2.58 2.09
CA GLU A 78 1.58 2.25 2.56
C GLU A 78 2.05 0.87 2.08
N LEU A 79 1.13 -0.10 1.95
CA LEU A 79 1.44 -1.41 1.38
C LEU A 79 1.75 -1.32 -0.11
N ALA A 80 0.96 -0.53 -0.87
CA ALA A 80 1.24 -0.29 -2.27
C ALA A 80 2.59 0.42 -2.45
N LEU A 81 2.90 1.42 -1.61
CA LEU A 81 4.17 2.15 -1.60
C LEU A 81 5.38 1.28 -1.22
N LEU A 82 5.16 0.18 -0.49
CA LEU A 82 6.21 -0.77 -0.13
C LEU A 82 6.60 -1.66 -1.32
N CYS A 83 5.68 -1.92 -2.26
CA CYS A 83 5.95 -2.73 -3.43
C CYS A 83 6.92 -2.02 -4.38
N ASP A 84 7.68 -2.80 -5.16
CA ASP A 84 8.66 -2.27 -6.12
C ASP A 84 7.99 -1.58 -7.32
N LEU A 85 6.83 -2.09 -7.73
CA LEU A 85 6.04 -1.58 -8.84
C LEU A 85 4.56 -1.52 -8.47
N ILE A 86 3.87 -0.48 -8.97
CA ILE A 86 2.42 -0.36 -8.86
C ILE A 86 1.83 -0.33 -10.27
N ILE A 87 0.95 -1.29 -10.54
CA ILE A 87 0.08 -1.35 -11.72
C ILE A 87 -1.32 -0.98 -11.24
N ALA A 88 -1.92 0.04 -11.84
CA ALA A 88 -3.19 0.58 -11.38
C ALA A 88 -4.32 0.35 -12.39
N GLY A 89 -5.52 0.08 -11.88
CA GLY A 89 -6.74 0.32 -12.64
C GLY A 89 -6.98 1.81 -12.83
N ASP A 90 -7.64 2.18 -13.93
CA ASP A 90 -8.15 3.55 -14.16
C ASP A 90 -9.07 4.06 -13.02
N ASN A 91 -9.67 3.14 -12.26
CA ASN A 91 -10.50 3.44 -11.10
C ASN A 91 -9.72 3.63 -9.78
N ALA A 92 -8.39 3.50 -9.79
CA ALA A 92 -7.58 3.51 -8.57
C ALA A 92 -7.53 4.90 -7.91
N ARG A 93 -7.43 4.90 -6.58
CA ARG A 93 -7.29 6.08 -5.72
C ARG A 93 -6.29 5.80 -4.60
N PHE A 94 -5.33 6.71 -4.42
CA PHE A 94 -4.24 6.59 -3.45
C PHE A 94 -4.28 7.73 -2.45
N GLY A 95 -4.21 7.44 -1.14
CA GLY A 95 -4.24 8.49 -0.13
C GLY A 95 -3.74 8.04 1.25
N LEU A 96 -3.30 9.01 2.04
CA LEU A 96 -2.90 8.86 3.43
C LEU A 96 -3.76 9.79 4.32
N PRO A 97 -5.02 9.42 4.59
CA PRO A 97 -5.99 10.28 5.28
C PRO A 97 -5.86 10.27 6.81
N GLU A 98 -4.77 9.72 7.36
CA GLU A 98 -4.51 9.60 8.80
C GLU A 98 -4.69 10.91 9.59
N ILE A 99 -4.44 12.06 8.95
CA ILE A 99 -4.65 13.38 9.55
C ILE A 99 -6.11 13.62 9.99
N THR A 100 -7.08 13.00 9.31
CA THR A 100 -8.51 13.10 9.67
C THR A 100 -8.84 12.41 11.00
N LEU A 101 -7.93 11.58 11.48
CA LEU A 101 -8.02 10.84 12.74
C LEU A 101 -7.07 11.42 13.81
N GLY A 102 -6.36 12.51 13.50
CA GLY A 102 -5.37 13.11 14.40
C GLY A 102 -4.08 12.30 14.55
N ILE A 103 -3.79 11.39 13.62
CA ILE A 103 -2.57 10.59 13.60
C ILE A 103 -1.78 10.81 12.31
N MET A 104 -0.63 10.17 12.19
CA MET A 104 0.22 10.21 10.99
C MET A 104 0.39 8.80 10.39
N PRO A 105 0.72 8.69 9.09
CA PRO A 105 1.06 7.41 8.47
C PRO A 105 2.26 6.76 9.17
N GLY A 106 2.09 5.50 9.57
CA GLY A 106 2.99 4.82 10.51
C GLY A 106 3.75 3.63 9.93
N ALA A 107 3.34 3.09 8.78
CA ALA A 107 3.98 1.95 8.12
C ALA A 107 5.01 2.38 7.04
N GLY A 108 5.56 3.59 7.18
CA GLY A 108 6.60 4.14 6.33
C GLY A 108 6.10 5.00 5.16
N GLY A 109 4.80 5.32 5.11
CA GLY A 109 4.18 6.17 4.11
C GLY A 109 4.80 7.56 4.04
N THR A 110 5.18 8.14 5.19
CA THR A 110 5.84 9.45 5.22
C THR A 110 7.23 9.45 4.57
N GLN A 111 7.92 8.31 4.56
CA GLN A 111 9.23 8.15 3.92
C GLN A 111 9.10 7.71 2.45
N ARG A 112 8.20 6.76 2.15
CA ARG A 112 8.05 6.21 0.80
C ARG A 112 7.32 7.17 -0.14
N LEU A 113 6.22 7.78 0.31
CA LEU A 113 5.42 8.69 -0.53
C LEU A 113 6.26 9.86 -1.06
N ILE A 114 7.02 10.53 -0.19
CA ILE A 114 7.83 11.68 -0.62
C ILE A 114 8.93 11.32 -1.63
N ARG A 115 9.45 10.08 -1.56
CA ARG A 115 10.44 9.57 -2.53
C ARG A 115 9.78 9.22 -3.87
N SER A 116 8.53 8.79 -3.86
CA SER A 116 7.77 8.48 -5.06
C SER A 116 7.24 9.74 -5.77
N VAL A 117 6.51 10.61 -5.06
CA VAL A 117 5.77 11.73 -5.68
C VAL A 117 6.39 13.11 -5.48
N GLY A 118 7.52 13.17 -4.77
CA GLY A 118 8.18 14.43 -4.41
C GLY A 118 7.49 15.21 -3.28
N LYS A 119 8.22 16.20 -2.75
CA LYS A 119 7.84 16.94 -1.53
C LYS A 119 6.48 17.63 -1.62
N ALA A 120 6.22 18.34 -2.71
CA ALA A 120 5.04 19.19 -2.82
C ALA A 120 3.74 18.37 -2.80
N LEU A 121 3.68 17.31 -3.62
CA LEU A 121 2.50 16.46 -3.69
C LEU A 121 2.33 15.60 -2.42
N ALA A 122 3.41 15.01 -1.90
CA ALA A 122 3.36 14.26 -0.66
C ALA A 122 2.85 15.11 0.51
N SER A 123 3.34 16.35 0.63
CA SER A 123 2.90 17.27 1.68
C SER A 123 1.42 17.61 1.54
N ARG A 124 0.93 17.85 0.31
CA ARG A 124 -0.49 18.09 0.07
C ARG A 124 -1.32 16.90 0.54
N MET A 125 -1.01 15.69 0.05
CA MET A 125 -1.76 14.48 0.38
C MET A 125 -1.81 14.20 1.88
N VAL A 126 -0.68 14.28 2.59
CA VAL A 126 -0.62 13.96 4.02
C VAL A 126 -1.24 15.05 4.91
N LEU A 127 -1.08 16.33 4.55
CA LEU A 127 -1.61 17.44 5.36
C LEU A 127 -3.09 17.73 5.11
N SER A 128 -3.61 17.45 3.91
CA SER A 128 -5.04 17.58 3.60
C SER A 128 -5.82 16.28 3.77
N GLY A 129 -5.15 15.13 3.73
CA GLY A 129 -5.79 13.82 3.67
C GLY A 129 -6.42 13.50 2.31
N GLU A 130 -6.22 14.34 1.29
CA GLU A 130 -6.79 14.14 -0.04
C GLU A 130 -6.12 12.98 -0.78
N SER A 131 -6.95 12.17 -1.45
CA SER A 131 -6.48 11.14 -2.36
C SER A 131 -6.19 11.70 -3.76
N ILE A 132 -5.25 11.08 -4.47
CA ILE A 132 -5.04 11.28 -5.90
C ILE A 132 -5.59 10.11 -6.72
N ASP A 133 -5.96 10.36 -7.97
CA ASP A 133 -6.35 9.31 -8.92
C ASP A 133 -5.17 8.62 -9.60
N ALA A 134 -5.47 7.54 -10.34
CA ALA A 134 -4.47 6.75 -11.07
C ALA A 134 -3.62 7.61 -12.02
N HIS A 135 -4.22 8.56 -12.73
CA HIS A 135 -3.52 9.41 -13.69
C HIS A 135 -2.59 10.40 -12.99
N GLN A 136 -3.05 11.05 -11.92
CA GLN A 136 -2.22 11.90 -11.09
C GLN A 136 -1.08 11.11 -10.45
N ALA A 137 -1.34 9.88 -10.00
CA ALA A 137 -0.34 9.00 -9.42
C ALA A 137 0.73 8.59 -10.46
N GLN A 138 0.33 8.26 -11.69
CA GLN A 138 1.28 7.95 -12.77
C GLN A 138 2.10 9.17 -13.16
N GLN A 139 1.48 10.34 -13.34
CA GLN A 139 2.19 11.59 -13.62
C GLN A 139 3.20 11.96 -12.54
N ALA A 140 2.90 11.61 -11.28
CA ALA A 140 3.77 11.85 -10.16
C ALA A 140 4.88 10.79 -9.98
N GLY A 141 4.89 9.71 -10.76
CA GLY A 141 5.86 8.62 -10.65
C GLY A 141 5.55 7.58 -9.57
N LEU A 142 4.33 7.58 -9.01
CA LEU A 142 3.87 6.57 -8.06
C LEU A 142 3.40 5.29 -8.75
N VAL A 143 2.73 5.42 -9.90
CA VAL A 143 2.18 4.30 -10.68
C VAL A 143 2.99 4.16 -11.96
N SER A 144 3.38 2.93 -12.31
CA SER A 144 4.07 2.64 -13.57
C SER A 144 3.08 2.70 -14.74
N ASP A 145 2.03 1.87 -14.67
CA ASP A 145 1.09 1.68 -15.76
C ASP A 145 -0.35 1.72 -15.27
N ILE A 146 -1.22 2.23 -16.14
CA ILE A 146 -2.66 2.27 -15.92
C ILE A 146 -3.33 1.38 -16.96
N HIS A 147 -4.18 0.47 -16.49
CA HIS A 147 -4.98 -0.42 -17.33
C HIS A 147 -6.47 -0.30 -16.98
N PRO A 148 -7.38 -0.80 -17.85
CA PRO A 148 -8.78 -0.95 -17.46
C PRO A 148 -8.87 -1.78 -16.18
N ALA A 149 -9.63 -1.33 -15.18
CA ALA A 149 -9.67 -1.98 -13.86
C ALA A 149 -9.97 -3.50 -13.89
N ALA A 150 -10.73 -3.95 -14.87
CA ALA A 150 -11.06 -5.37 -15.06
C ALA A 150 -9.87 -6.24 -15.49
N LEU A 151 -8.78 -5.64 -15.97
CA LEU A 151 -7.60 -6.33 -16.50
C LEU A 151 -6.33 -6.08 -15.68
N THR A 152 -6.38 -5.25 -14.63
CA THR A 152 -5.19 -4.86 -13.84
C THR A 152 -4.39 -6.06 -13.36
N ASP A 153 -5.06 -7.08 -12.80
CA ASP A 153 -4.42 -8.30 -12.30
C ASP A 153 -3.77 -9.11 -13.43
N GLU A 154 -4.41 -9.19 -14.60
CA GLU A 154 -3.86 -9.88 -15.76
C GLU A 154 -2.56 -9.21 -16.23
N TYR A 155 -2.54 -7.88 -16.32
CA TYR A 155 -1.35 -7.13 -16.69
C TYR A 155 -0.24 -7.23 -15.64
N ALA A 156 -0.58 -7.18 -14.35
CA ALA A 156 0.37 -7.35 -13.26
C ALA A 156 1.02 -8.75 -13.30
N LEU A 157 0.23 -9.80 -13.52
CA LEU A 157 0.72 -11.18 -13.63
C LEU A 157 1.55 -11.43 -14.90
N LYS A 158 1.28 -10.70 -15.98
CA LYS A 158 2.09 -10.79 -17.21
C LYS A 158 3.47 -10.15 -17.05
N LEU A 159 3.59 -9.17 -16.16
CA LEU A 159 4.86 -8.50 -15.83
C LEU A 159 5.69 -9.27 -14.81
N ALA A 160 5.03 -10.01 -13.91
CA ALA A 160 5.63 -10.88 -12.90
C ALA A 160 6.33 -12.10 -13.52
#